data_AF-A0A2E0QGY8-F1
#
_entry.id   AF-A0A2E0QGY8-F1
#
_cell.length_a   1.000
_cell.length_b   1.000
_cell.length_c   1.000
_cell.angle_alpha   90.00
_cell.angle_beta   90.00
_cell.angle_gamma   90.00
#
_symmetry.space_group_name_H-M   'P 1'
#
loop_
_entity.id
_entity.type
_entity.pdbx_description
1 polymer ?
#
loop_
_entity_poly.entity_id
_entity_poly.type
_entity_poly.pdbx_seq_one_letter_code
_entity_poly.pdbx_strand_id
1 'polypeptide(L)'
;MVSLKHKSKSKLIAAILLLVLVIIVINYFDDKSYTMSEDILKQIEFDAVYLENDHIVQVSFNDKSNNTESAILEILGMDTTYHQEYVFSNNSNFIEKMKLEEIPKYGWETTPVTLEIKHSEFGIIGLKTEIYEPGQLKPRVIVEEK
;
A
#
# COMPACT_ATOMS: atom_id res chain seq x y z
N MET A 1 -0.92 -62.09 -2.50
CA MET A 1 -1.88 -61.05 -2.94
C MET A 1 -2.09 -60.03 -1.82
N VAL A 2 -1.08 -59.19 -1.53
CA VAL A 2 -1.15 -58.13 -0.52
C VAL A 2 -0.36 -56.93 -1.06
N SER A 3 -0.95 -56.06 -1.88
CA SER A 3 -0.27 -54.79 -2.27
C SER A 3 -1.15 -53.75 -2.98
N LEU A 4 -2.41 -53.58 -2.58
CA LEU A 4 -3.26 -52.50 -3.13
C LEU A 4 -3.90 -51.63 -2.04
N LYS A 5 -4.30 -52.23 -0.90
CA LYS A 5 -5.00 -51.51 0.19
C LYS A 5 -4.11 -50.56 1.00
N HIS A 6 -2.80 -50.83 1.09
CA HIS A 6 -1.84 -49.98 1.84
C HIS A 6 -1.40 -48.75 1.03
N LYS A 7 -1.45 -48.84 -0.32
CA LYS A 7 -1.03 -47.78 -1.23
C LYS A 7 -2.06 -46.66 -1.36
N SER A 8 -3.37 -46.93 -1.17
CA SER A 8 -4.40 -45.88 -1.17
C SER A 8 -4.48 -45.13 0.18
N LYS A 9 -4.32 -45.83 1.30
CA LYS A 9 -4.30 -45.22 2.64
C LYS A 9 -3.10 -44.29 2.84
N SER A 10 -1.91 -44.69 2.36
CA SER A 10 -0.71 -43.84 2.37
C SER A 10 -0.86 -42.59 1.50
N LYS A 11 -1.51 -42.70 0.33
CA LYS A 11 -1.86 -41.52 -0.50
C LYS A 11 -2.84 -40.58 0.18
N LEU A 12 -3.84 -41.12 0.90
CA LEU A 12 -4.80 -40.32 1.67
C LEU A 12 -4.12 -39.58 2.84
N ILE A 13 -3.22 -40.24 3.57
CA ILE A 13 -2.45 -39.61 4.66
C ILE A 13 -1.53 -38.52 4.11
N ALA A 14 -0.84 -38.78 2.99
CA ALA A 14 0.00 -37.79 2.33
C ALA A 14 -0.80 -36.56 1.87
N ALA A 15 -2.01 -36.77 1.32
CA ALA A 15 -2.89 -35.68 0.92
C ALA A 15 -3.35 -34.82 2.11
N ILE A 16 -3.70 -35.45 3.25
CA ILE A 16 -4.10 -34.73 4.47
C ILE A 16 -2.92 -33.93 5.03
N LEU A 17 -1.72 -34.51 5.09
CA LEU A 17 -0.51 -33.81 5.57
C LEU A 17 -0.18 -32.59 4.70
N LEU A 18 -0.33 -32.72 3.38
CA LEU A 18 -0.08 -31.62 2.45
C LEU A 18 -1.12 -30.51 2.63
N LEU A 19 -2.39 -30.86 2.89
CA LEU A 19 -3.45 -29.90 3.17
C LEU A 19 -3.21 -29.13 4.47
N VAL A 20 -2.75 -29.81 5.53
CA VAL A 20 -2.39 -29.19 6.81
C VAL A 20 -1.20 -28.24 6.63
N LEU A 21 -0.18 -28.63 5.87
CA LEU A 21 0.96 -27.76 5.55
C LEU A 21 0.52 -26.50 4.80
N VAL A 22 -0.36 -26.63 3.81
CA VAL A 22 -0.90 -25.48 3.07
C VAL A 22 -1.62 -24.51 4.01
N ILE A 23 -2.45 -25.02 4.93
CA ILE A 23 -3.15 -24.17 5.92
C ILE A 23 -2.16 -23.44 6.82
N ILE A 24 -1.12 -24.13 7.33
CA ILE A 24 -0.10 -23.50 8.19
C ILE A 24 0.64 -22.39 7.43
N VAL A 25 1.01 -22.65 6.17
CA VAL A 25 1.70 -21.66 5.33
C VAL A 25 0.83 -20.43 5.10
N ILE A 26 -0.44 -20.59 4.74
CA ILE A 26 -1.37 -19.46 4.54
C ILE A 26 -1.46 -18.59 5.81
N ASN A 27 -1.73 -19.19 6.98
CA ASN A 27 -1.86 -18.43 8.23
C ASN A 27 -0.56 -17.72 8.62
N TYR A 28 0.61 -18.35 8.42
CA TYR A 28 1.89 -17.73 8.71
C TYR A 28 2.18 -16.51 7.82
N PHE A 29 1.85 -16.61 6.52
CA PHE A 29 2.05 -15.50 5.59
C PHE A 29 1.08 -14.33 5.87
N ASP A 30 -0.19 -14.62 6.16
CA ASP A 30 -1.19 -13.59 6.47
C ASP A 30 -0.81 -12.80 7.73
N ASP A 31 -0.45 -13.48 8.82
CA ASP A 31 -0.04 -12.83 10.08
C ASP A 31 1.19 -11.94 9.88
N LYS A 32 2.17 -12.40 9.11
CA LYS A 32 3.41 -11.64 8.84
C LYS A 32 3.16 -10.40 7.98
N SER A 33 2.34 -10.54 6.94
CA SER A 33 1.99 -9.42 6.05
C SER A 33 1.19 -8.34 6.79
N TYR A 34 0.24 -8.77 7.63
CA TYR A 34 -0.55 -7.87 8.46
C TYR A 34 0.32 -7.10 9.47
N THR A 35 1.17 -7.82 10.21
CA THR A 35 2.08 -7.20 11.20
C THR A 35 3.07 -6.23 10.56
N MET A 36 3.62 -6.57 9.39
CA MET A 36 4.51 -5.68 8.63
C MET A 36 3.81 -4.38 8.22
N SER A 37 2.57 -4.47 7.73
CA SER A 37 1.79 -3.30 7.32
C SER A 37 1.49 -2.37 8.49
N GLU A 38 1.14 -2.91 9.66
CA GLU A 38 0.94 -2.10 10.87
C GLU A 38 2.24 -1.42 11.33
N ASP A 39 3.37 -2.10 11.26
CA ASP A 39 4.66 -1.54 11.66
C ASP A 39 5.12 -0.42 10.71
N ILE A 40 4.87 -0.56 9.41
CA ILE A 40 5.06 0.50 8.41
C ILE A 40 4.19 1.71 8.74
N LEU A 41 2.89 1.52 8.95
CA LEU A 41 1.93 2.62 9.19
C LEU A 41 2.09 3.30 10.56
N LYS A 42 2.81 2.71 11.51
CA LYS A 42 3.22 3.40 12.76
C LYS A 42 4.29 4.46 12.49
N GLN A 43 5.17 4.21 11.51
CA GLN A 43 6.31 5.06 11.18
C GLN A 43 6.00 6.05 10.06
N ILE A 44 5.13 5.66 9.14
CA ILE A 44 4.84 6.40 7.91
C ILE A 44 3.43 6.95 7.93
N GLU A 45 3.32 8.25 7.67
CA GLU A 45 2.08 8.97 7.46
C GLU A 45 1.97 9.34 5.99
N PHE A 46 0.84 9.01 5.38
CA PHE A 46 0.51 9.36 4.00
C PHE A 46 -0.94 9.82 3.93
N ASP A 47 -1.18 10.91 3.22
CA ASP A 47 -2.50 11.52 3.15
C ASP A 47 -2.72 12.31 1.86
N ALA A 48 -3.98 12.40 1.44
CA ALA A 48 -4.38 13.20 0.28
C ALA A 48 -5.73 13.89 0.55
N VAL A 49 -5.71 15.22 0.57
CA VAL A 49 -6.87 16.05 0.93
C VAL A 49 -7.20 17.02 -0.19
N TYR A 50 -8.48 17.09 -0.60
CA TYR A 50 -8.97 18.12 -1.50
C TYR A 50 -9.42 19.36 -0.71
N LEU A 51 -8.78 20.50 -0.99
CA LEU A 51 -9.08 21.79 -0.41
C LEU A 51 -9.97 22.57 -1.39
N GLU A 52 -11.28 22.41 -1.26
CA GLU A 52 -12.29 22.93 -2.20
C GLU A 52 -12.13 24.45 -2.46
N ASN A 53 -11.97 25.24 -1.40
CA ASN A 53 -11.85 26.71 -1.51
C ASN A 53 -10.71 27.15 -2.45
N ASP A 54 -9.62 26.39 -2.49
CA ASP A 54 -8.43 26.71 -3.27
C ASP A 54 -8.32 25.88 -4.56
N HIS A 55 -9.20 24.89 -4.73
CA HIS A 55 -9.15 23.86 -5.78
C HIS A 55 -7.78 23.15 -5.81
N ILE A 56 -7.29 22.75 -4.63
CA ILE A 56 -5.98 22.12 -4.47
C ILE A 56 -6.14 20.70 -3.92
N VAL A 57 -5.49 19.73 -4.57
CA VAL A 57 -5.18 18.44 -3.96
C VAL A 57 -3.86 18.59 -3.23
N GLN A 58 -3.89 18.46 -1.90
CA GLN A 58 -2.71 18.44 -1.06
C GLN A 58 -2.37 17.00 -0.69
N VAL A 59 -1.21 16.53 -1.13
CA VAL A 59 -0.66 15.23 -0.74
C VAL A 59 0.44 15.45 0.28
N SER A 60 0.40 14.73 1.40
CA SER A 60 1.44 14.80 2.43
C SER A 60 2.01 13.43 2.71
N PHE A 61 3.34 13.38 2.82
CA PHE A 61 4.09 12.19 3.22
C PHE A 61 5.06 12.56 4.33
N ASN A 62 5.14 11.71 5.35
CA ASN A 62 6.08 11.86 6.45
C ASN A 62 6.50 10.49 6.98
N ASP A 63 7.76 10.13 6.77
CA ASP A 63 8.40 9.00 7.42
C ASP A 63 9.17 9.49 8.66
N LYS A 64 8.64 9.14 9.83
CA LYS A 64 9.18 9.54 11.15
C LYS A 64 10.55 8.94 11.44
N SER A 65 10.90 7.84 10.78
CA SER A 65 12.19 7.17 10.95
C SER A 65 13.30 7.82 10.12
N ASN A 66 12.93 8.59 9.09
CA ASN A 66 13.83 9.18 8.09
C ASN A 66 14.65 8.15 7.29
N ASN A 67 14.13 6.94 7.14
CA ASN A 67 14.80 5.84 6.46
C ASN A 67 14.37 5.68 4.99
N THR A 68 13.47 6.53 4.51
CA THR A 68 13.09 6.58 3.09
C THR A 68 14.17 7.26 2.26
N GLU A 69 14.67 6.57 1.25
CA GLU A 69 15.71 7.07 0.33
C GLU A 69 15.09 7.85 -0.84
N SER A 70 13.97 7.37 -1.36
CA SER A 70 13.28 7.96 -2.50
C SER A 70 11.80 7.64 -2.50
N ALA A 71 11.01 8.47 -3.18
CA ALA A 71 9.59 8.25 -3.39
C ALA A 71 9.16 8.63 -4.82
N ILE A 72 8.16 7.94 -5.35
CA ILE A 72 7.49 8.23 -6.61
C ILE A 72 6.00 8.38 -6.31
N LEU A 73 5.49 9.62 -6.42
CA LEU A 73 4.09 9.95 -6.24
C LEU A 73 3.38 9.93 -7.60
N GLU A 74 2.28 9.19 -7.69
CA GLU A 74 1.39 9.20 -8.84
C GLU A 74 -0.07 9.43 -8.43
N ILE A 75 -0.78 10.23 -9.21
CA ILE A 75 -2.22 10.44 -9.07
C ILE A 75 -2.88 10.07 -10.40
N LEU A 76 -3.65 8.99 -10.40
CA LEU A 76 -4.28 8.42 -11.58
C LEU A 76 -5.69 8.95 -11.77
N GLY A 77 -6.22 8.99 -12.99
CA GLY A 77 -7.62 9.40 -13.22
C GLY A 77 -7.85 10.92 -13.26
N MET A 78 -6.78 11.71 -13.11
CA MET A 78 -6.72 13.11 -13.55
C MET A 78 -6.71 13.20 -15.08
N ASP A 79 -7.05 14.37 -15.65
CA ASP A 79 -7.00 14.59 -17.11
C ASP A 79 -5.60 14.29 -17.70
N THR A 80 -4.56 14.55 -16.91
CA THR A 80 -3.21 14.05 -17.11
C THR A 80 -2.74 13.35 -15.85
N THR A 81 -2.16 12.15 -15.97
CA THR A 81 -1.49 11.47 -14.85
C THR A 81 -0.43 12.40 -14.26
N TYR A 82 -0.56 12.68 -12.97
CA TYR A 82 0.48 13.38 -12.24
C TYR A 82 1.55 12.38 -11.80
N HIS A 83 2.81 12.76 -11.95
CA HIS A 83 3.96 11.94 -11.58
C HIS A 83 5.07 12.85 -11.04
N GLN A 84 5.56 12.55 -9.84
CA GLN A 84 6.62 13.32 -9.20
C GLN A 84 7.58 12.40 -8.44
N GLU A 85 8.88 12.56 -8.68
CA GLU A 85 9.94 11.84 -7.99
C GLU A 85 10.57 12.70 -6.89
N TYR A 86 10.95 12.06 -5.78
CA TYR A 86 11.63 12.66 -4.64
C TYR A 86 12.86 11.83 -4.27
N VAL A 87 13.94 12.50 -3.91
CA VAL A 87 15.14 11.90 -3.32
C VAL A 87 15.40 12.58 -1.97
N PHE A 88 15.50 11.79 -0.90
CA PHE A 88 15.70 12.30 0.45
C PHE A 88 17.13 12.03 0.91
N SER A 89 17.74 13.04 1.52
CA SER A 89 19.11 12.93 2.06
C SER A 89 19.19 13.13 3.57
N ASN A 90 18.16 13.67 4.21
CA ASN A 90 18.10 13.85 5.66
C ASN A 90 16.69 13.57 6.18
N ASN A 91 15.72 14.41 5.81
CA ASN A 91 14.34 14.30 6.26
C ASN A 91 13.50 13.64 5.16
N SER A 92 12.72 12.62 5.53
CA SER A 92 11.88 11.86 4.61
C SER A 92 10.44 12.36 4.64
N ASN A 93 10.20 13.58 4.14
CA ASN A 93 8.86 14.16 4.08
C ASN A 93 8.68 15.12 2.91
N PHE A 94 7.44 15.29 2.49
CA PHE A 94 7.03 16.35 1.57
C PHE A 94 5.56 16.74 1.78
N ILE A 95 5.23 17.95 1.31
CA ILE A 95 3.85 18.39 1.09
C ILE A 95 3.79 18.84 -0.36
N GLU A 96 3.04 18.10 -1.17
CA GLU A 96 2.81 18.40 -2.57
C GLU A 96 1.44 19.06 -2.73
N LYS A 97 1.37 20.13 -3.52
CA LYS A 97 0.13 20.88 -3.76
C LYS A 97 -0.12 20.97 -5.24
N MET A 98 -1.11 20.23 -5.70
CA MET A 98 -1.53 20.25 -7.09
C MET A 98 -2.80 21.07 -7.21
N LYS A 99 -2.73 22.17 -7.96
CA LYS A 99 -3.92 22.94 -8.30
C LYS A 99 -4.68 22.23 -9.43
N LEU A 100 -5.99 22.10 -9.25
CA LEU A 100 -6.89 21.62 -10.29
C LEU A 100 -7.37 22.83 -11.08
N GLU A 101 -7.02 22.90 -12.37
CA GLU A 101 -7.54 23.95 -13.26
C GLU A 101 -9.04 23.76 -13.51
N GLU A 102 -9.46 22.52 -13.64
CA GLU A 102 -10.85 22.08 -13.77
C GLU A 102 -11.08 20.85 -12.90
N ILE A 103 -12.33 20.61 -12.50
CA ILE A 103 -12.69 19.37 -11.80
C ILE A 103 -12.57 18.21 -12.79
N PRO A 104 -11.79 17.14 -12.49
CA PRO A 104 -11.60 16.02 -13.40
C PRO A 104 -12.92 15.41 -13.85
N LYS A 105 -12.97 14.93 -15.10
CA LYS A 105 -14.18 14.34 -15.71
C LYS A 105 -14.84 13.25 -14.85
N TYR A 106 -14.03 12.47 -14.13
CA TYR A 106 -14.50 11.36 -13.28
C TYR A 106 -14.57 11.72 -11.79
N GLY A 107 -14.36 12.99 -11.44
CA GLY A 107 -14.28 13.48 -10.07
C GLY A 107 -12.95 13.13 -9.39
N TRP A 108 -12.59 13.89 -8.36
CA TRP A 108 -11.38 13.64 -7.56
C TRP A 108 -11.64 12.67 -6.38
N GLU A 109 -12.90 12.53 -5.94
CA GLU A 109 -13.33 11.81 -4.71
C GLU A 109 -12.93 10.33 -4.64
N THR A 110 -12.65 9.69 -5.77
CA THR A 110 -12.25 8.26 -5.85
C THR A 110 -10.95 8.06 -6.61
N THR A 111 -10.23 9.16 -6.86
CA THR A 111 -8.96 9.13 -7.56
C THR A 111 -7.90 8.50 -6.65
N PRO A 112 -7.29 7.36 -7.05
CA PRO A 112 -6.27 6.74 -6.24
C PRO A 112 -4.97 7.55 -6.31
N VAL A 113 -4.43 7.82 -5.14
CA VAL A 113 -3.12 8.43 -4.93
C VAL A 113 -2.17 7.31 -4.50
N THR A 114 -1.14 7.08 -5.30
CA THR A 114 -0.17 6.01 -5.07
C THR A 114 1.20 6.59 -4.80
N LEU A 115 1.89 6.03 -3.81
CA LEU A 115 3.27 6.39 -3.48
C LEU A 115 4.10 5.11 -3.44
N GLU A 116 5.06 4.99 -4.34
CA GLU A 116 6.11 3.98 -4.20
C GLU A 116 7.26 4.61 -3.42
N ILE A 117 7.73 3.94 -2.36
CA ILE A 117 8.89 4.40 -1.61
C ILE A 117 9.95 3.31 -1.53
N LYS A 118 11.20 3.74 -1.52
CA LYS A 118 12.35 2.90 -1.20
C LYS A 118 12.79 3.19 0.22
N HIS A 119 12.54 2.26 1.13
CA HIS A 119 12.83 2.38 2.56
C HIS A 119 13.97 1.43 2.96
N SER A 120 14.93 1.92 3.74
CA SER A 120 16.11 1.11 4.09
C SER A 120 15.79 -0.11 4.96
N GLU A 121 14.72 -0.04 5.77
CA GLU A 121 14.24 -1.15 6.61
C GLU A 121 13.26 -2.09 5.89
N PHE A 122 12.35 -1.54 5.07
CA PHE A 122 11.20 -2.27 4.53
C PHE A 122 11.37 -2.66 3.06
N GLY A 123 12.44 -2.19 2.40
CA GLY A 123 12.64 -2.38 0.97
C GLY A 123 11.77 -1.44 0.14
N ILE A 124 11.33 -1.90 -1.03
CA ILE A 124 10.42 -1.14 -1.89
C ILE A 124 8.99 -1.48 -1.47
N ILE A 125 8.21 -0.47 -1.08
CA ILE A 125 6.81 -0.63 -0.69
C ILE A 125 5.95 0.38 -1.43
N GLY A 126 4.72 -0.02 -1.76
CA GLY A 126 3.67 0.84 -2.27
C GLY A 126 2.72 1.25 -1.16
N LEU A 127 2.30 2.51 -1.16
CA LEU A 127 1.22 3.04 -0.33
C LEU A 127 0.12 3.55 -1.27
N LYS A 128 -1.13 3.25 -0.94
CA LYS A 128 -2.30 3.72 -1.69
C LYS A 128 -3.32 4.34 -0.76
N THR A 129 -3.86 5.47 -1.16
CA THR A 129 -5.00 6.13 -0.51
C THR A 129 -5.89 6.78 -1.56
N GLU A 130 -7.02 7.30 -1.13
CA GLU A 130 -7.95 8.10 -1.94
C GLU A 130 -7.93 9.55 -1.45
N ILE A 131 -8.31 10.47 -2.34
CA ILE A 131 -8.49 11.88 -2.00
C ILE A 131 -9.82 12.06 -1.26
N TYR A 132 -9.83 12.78 -0.15
CA TYR A 132 -11.06 13.12 0.59
C TYR A 132 -11.11 14.61 0.95
N GLU A 133 -12.29 15.10 1.32
CA GLU A 133 -12.50 16.47 1.78
C GLU A 133 -12.39 16.62 3.30
N PRO A 134 -12.00 17.81 3.81
CA PRO A 134 -12.10 18.14 5.22
C PRO A 134 -13.52 17.90 5.77
N GLY A 135 -13.62 17.09 6.82
CA GLY A 135 -14.89 16.71 7.45
C GLY A 135 -15.46 15.38 6.97
N GLN A 136 -14.92 14.79 5.89
CA GLN A 136 -15.19 13.41 5.52
C GLN A 136 -14.34 12.43 6.36
N LEU A 137 -14.73 11.14 6.35
CA LEU A 137 -13.92 10.09 6.96
C LEU A 137 -12.63 9.93 6.17
N LYS A 138 -11.49 10.03 6.86
CA LYS A 138 -10.17 9.81 6.26
C LYS A 138 -10.08 8.38 5.69
N PRO A 139 -9.77 8.22 4.39
CA PRO A 139 -9.53 6.90 3.79
C PRO A 139 -8.37 6.18 4.48
N ARG A 140 -8.43 4.85 4.48
CA ARG A 140 -7.32 4.03 4.98
C ARG A 140 -6.17 4.06 3.97
N VAL A 141 -4.94 4.07 4.48
CA VAL A 141 -3.76 3.79 3.65
C VAL A 141 -3.61 2.28 3.54
N ILE A 142 -3.48 1.79 2.31
CA ILE A 142 -3.20 0.38 2.00
C ILE A 142 -1.70 0.26 1.69
N VAL A 143 -1.04 -0.69 2.33
CA VAL A 143 0.37 -1.03 2.07
C VAL A 143 0.42 -2.21 1.10
N GLU A 144 1.27 -2.13 0.10
CA GLU A 144 1.52 -3.19 -0.89
C GLU A 144 3.02 -3.49 -0.95
N GLU A 145 3.39 -4.77 -0.87
CA GLU A 145 4.76 -5.19 -1.20
C GLU A 145 4.93 -5.16 -2.73
N LYS A 146 6.08 -4.65 -3.21
CA LYS A 146 6.42 -4.62 -4.64
C LYS A 146 7.54 -5.59 -5.00
#